data_AF-A0A7W1K8M4-F1
#
_entry.id   AF-A0A7W1K8M4-F1
#
_cell.length_a   1.000
_cell.length_b   1.000
_cell.length_c   1.000
_cell.angle_alpha   90.00
_cell.angle_beta   90.00
_cell.angle_gamma   90.00
#
_symmetry.space_group_name_H-M   'P 1'
#
loop_
_entity.id
_entity.type
_entity.pdbx_description
1 polymer ?
#
loop_
_entity_poly.entity_id
_entity_poly.type
_entity_poly.pdbx_seq_one_letter_code
_entity_poly.pdbx_strand_id
1 'polypeptide(L)'
;VDLRVGGAFGSRHGSAVPLRGRVQRVLSGDAVGSDMAVVASGGVHAVLTARRRPFHTIRDFTALGLDPAANDLTVVKVGYLVPELFDAARGWVIGLTPGGVDQDIVRLGHRSLDRPIYPLDPDMLAPDLQPELIGA
;
A
#
# COMPACT_ATOMS: atom_id res chain seq x y z
N VAL A 1 0.81 22.22 -11.42
CA VAL A 1 1.77 21.19 -11.85
C VAL A 1 1.06 20.22 -12.76
N ASP A 2 1.78 19.68 -13.74
CA ASP A 2 1.31 18.63 -14.64
C ASP A 2 2.37 17.52 -14.61
N LEU A 3 1.99 16.33 -14.15
CA LEU A 3 2.91 15.27 -13.72
C LEU A 3 2.39 13.90 -14.17
N ARG A 4 3.28 12.90 -14.17
CA ARG A 4 2.89 11.49 -14.17
C ARG A 4 3.26 10.87 -12.83
N VAL A 5 2.31 10.22 -12.16
CA VAL A 5 2.47 9.72 -10.79
C VAL A 5 2.21 8.22 -10.71
N GLY A 6 2.92 7.54 -9.80
CA GLY A 6 2.86 6.07 -9.67
C GLY A 6 3.63 5.34 -10.78
N GLY A 7 3.66 4.01 -10.72
CA GLY A 7 4.24 3.15 -11.77
C GLY A 7 5.76 3.24 -11.98
N ALA A 8 6.49 4.08 -11.24
CA ALA A 8 7.92 4.35 -11.45
C ALA A 8 8.82 3.10 -11.35
N PHE A 9 8.41 2.09 -10.59
CA PHE A 9 9.15 0.83 -10.43
C PHE A 9 8.71 -0.27 -11.42
N GLY A 10 7.92 0.06 -12.45
CA GLY A 10 7.63 -0.86 -13.56
C GLY A 10 6.76 -2.07 -13.19
N SER A 11 5.73 -1.87 -12.36
CA SER A 11 4.81 -2.97 -12.04
C SER A 11 3.99 -3.39 -13.26
N ARG A 12 3.79 -4.70 -13.47
CA ARG A 12 2.92 -5.24 -14.53
C ARG A 12 1.48 -4.73 -14.47
N HIS A 13 1.04 -4.30 -13.29
CA HIS A 13 -0.35 -3.98 -12.98
C HIS A 13 -0.65 -2.48 -12.87
N GLY A 14 0.32 -1.60 -13.15
CA GLY A 14 0.13 -0.17 -12.98
C GLY A 14 1.17 0.65 -13.72
N SER A 15 0.70 1.45 -14.67
CA SER A 15 1.48 2.50 -15.32
C SER A 15 1.32 3.82 -14.56
N ALA A 16 2.27 4.75 -14.78
CA ALA A 16 2.14 6.09 -14.24
C ALA A 16 0.88 6.77 -14.83
N VAL A 17 0.08 7.41 -13.99
CA VAL A 17 -1.15 8.12 -14.39
C VAL A 17 -0.92 9.62 -14.47
N PRO A 18 -1.56 10.35 -15.42
CA PRO A 18 -1.45 11.80 -15.47
C PRO A 18 -2.12 12.44 -14.24
N LEU A 19 -1.47 13.43 -13.65
CA LEU A 19 -1.97 14.24 -12.55
C LEU A 19 -1.71 15.72 -12.85
N ARG A 20 -2.78 16.45 -13.17
CA ARG A 20 -2.76 17.90 -13.30
C ARG A 20 -3.44 18.53 -12.09
N GLY A 21 -2.69 19.26 -11.28
CA GLY A 21 -3.18 19.79 -10.02
C GLY A 21 -2.40 20.97 -9.47
N ARG A 22 -2.80 21.43 -8.29
CA ARG A 22 -2.14 22.49 -7.52
C ARG A 22 -1.36 21.87 -6.36
N VAL A 23 -0.09 22.25 -6.20
CA VAL A 23 0.65 21.91 -4.98
C VAL A 23 0.04 22.69 -3.82
N GLN A 24 -0.54 21.99 -2.85
CA GLN A 24 -1.11 22.59 -1.64
C GLN A 24 -0.08 22.74 -0.54
N ARG A 25 0.81 21.75 -0.38
CA ARG A 25 1.84 21.74 0.65
C ARG A 25 3.08 21.01 0.16
N VAL A 26 4.23 21.46 0.63
CA VAL A 26 5.51 20.75 0.52
C VAL A 26 6.07 20.58 1.93
N LEU A 27 6.57 19.39 2.23
CA LEU A 27 7.30 19.08 3.45
C LEU A 27 8.66 18.52 3.03
N SER A 28 9.74 19.16 3.47
CA SER A 28 11.10 18.76 3.10
C SER A 28 11.85 18.18 4.29
N GLY A 29 12.75 17.24 3.99
CA GLY A 29 13.65 16.68 5.00
C GLY A 29 12.97 15.77 6.04
N ASP A 30 11.85 15.12 5.70
CA ASP A 30 11.29 14.07 6.56
C ASP A 30 12.28 12.91 6.67
N ALA A 31 12.49 12.43 7.90
CA ALA A 31 13.50 11.41 8.19
C ALA A 31 13.29 10.12 7.36
N VAL A 32 12.04 9.79 7.04
CA VAL A 32 11.66 8.57 6.31
C VAL A 32 11.41 8.88 4.84
N GLY A 33 10.41 9.72 4.55
CA GLY A 33 9.95 10.05 3.20
C GLY A 33 10.85 10.99 2.42
N SER A 34 11.84 11.64 3.06
CA SER A 34 12.59 12.76 2.49
C SER A 34 11.63 13.91 2.13
N ASP A 35 11.62 14.37 0.89
CA ASP A 35 10.69 15.38 0.43
C ASP A 35 9.33 14.79 0.07
N MET A 36 8.27 15.52 0.43
CA MET A 36 6.90 15.16 0.15
C MET A 36 6.08 16.37 -0.32
N ALA A 37 5.09 16.11 -1.16
CA ALA A 37 4.18 17.14 -1.65
C ALA A 37 2.73 16.63 -1.63
N VAL A 38 1.81 17.50 -1.23
CA VAL A 38 0.37 17.28 -1.42
C VAL A 38 -0.04 18.01 -2.70
N VAL A 39 -0.57 17.27 -3.66
CA VAL A 39 -1.10 17.82 -4.92
C VAL A 39 -2.61 17.61 -4.95
N ALA A 40 -3.36 18.72 -5.01
CA ALA A 40 -4.80 18.71 -5.17
C ALA A 40 -5.19 18.71 -6.65
N SER A 41 -6.04 17.78 -7.05
CA SER A 41 -6.61 17.67 -8.39
C SER A 41 -8.08 17.27 -8.29
N GLY A 42 -8.99 18.20 -8.60
CA GLY A 42 -10.42 18.00 -8.33
C GLY A 42 -10.65 17.72 -6.84
N GLY A 43 -11.37 16.63 -6.53
CA GLY A 43 -11.61 16.17 -5.16
C GLY A 43 -10.51 15.30 -4.55
N VAL A 44 -9.37 15.10 -5.23
CA VAL A 44 -8.31 14.21 -4.76
C VAL A 44 -7.13 14.99 -4.21
N HIS A 45 -6.69 14.61 -3.01
CA HIS A 45 -5.42 15.04 -2.40
C HIS A 45 -4.39 13.90 -2.53
N ALA A 46 -3.50 14.01 -3.52
CA ALA A 46 -2.45 13.02 -3.73
C ALA A 46 -1.18 13.38 -2.93
N VAL A 47 -0.74 12.48 -2.05
CA VAL A 47 0.55 12.61 -1.35
C VAL A 47 1.63 11.94 -2.18
N LEU A 48 2.59 12.74 -2.65
CA LEU A 48 3.75 12.29 -3.41
C LEU A 48 4.97 12.29 -2.49
N THR A 49 5.72 11.19 -2.46
CA THR A 49 6.89 11.03 -1.60
C THR A 49 8.13 10.73 -2.44
N ALA A 50 9.26 11.35 -2.11
CA ALA A 50 10.53 11.11 -2.79
C ALA A 50 11.10 9.72 -2.47
N ARG A 51 10.86 9.22 -1.26
CA ARG A 51 11.20 7.85 -0.83
C ARG A 51 9.96 7.10 -0.35
N ARG A 52 10.06 5.77 -0.27
CA ARG A 52 9.01 4.93 0.31
C ARG A 52 8.78 5.33 1.76
N ARG A 53 7.55 5.74 2.08
CA ARG A 53 7.12 6.11 3.43
C ARG A 53 5.79 5.43 3.77
N PRO A 54 5.67 4.72 4.90
CA PRO A 54 4.39 4.26 5.40
C PRO A 54 3.59 5.42 6.00
N PHE A 55 2.26 5.31 5.93
CA PHE A 55 1.31 6.23 6.58
C PHE A 55 0.46 5.41 7.53
N HIS A 56 0.85 5.39 8.80
CA HIS A 56 0.29 4.48 9.82
C HIS A 56 -0.42 5.25 10.94
N THR A 57 -0.09 6.53 11.13
CA THR A 57 -0.60 7.35 12.24
C THR A 57 -1.38 8.54 11.71
N ILE A 58 -2.28 9.11 12.51
CA ILE A 58 -3.02 10.34 12.14
C ILE A 58 -2.03 11.49 11.93
N ARG A 59 -0.93 11.51 12.71
CA ARG A 59 0.16 12.48 12.57
C ARG A 59 0.79 12.47 11.18
N ASP A 60 0.88 11.31 10.52
CA ASP A 60 1.46 11.22 9.18
C ASP A 60 0.70 12.06 8.14
N PHE A 61 -0.61 12.27 8.36
CA PHE A 61 -1.51 13.07 7.53
C PHE A 61 -1.58 14.52 8.00
N THR A 62 -1.72 14.76 9.31
CA THR A 62 -1.86 16.12 9.84
C THR A 62 -0.57 16.93 9.67
N ALA A 63 0.60 16.27 9.70
CA ALA A 63 1.88 16.88 9.31
C ALA A 63 1.91 17.36 7.84
N LEU A 64 1.01 16.86 6.99
CA LEU A 64 0.79 17.30 5.61
C LEU A 64 -0.44 18.23 5.47
N GLY A 65 -1.11 18.57 6.57
CA GLY A 65 -2.27 19.46 6.58
C GLY A 65 -3.54 18.75 6.13
N LEU A 66 -3.55 17.41 6.18
CA LEU A 66 -4.68 16.57 5.83
C LEU A 66 -5.31 16.04 7.11
N ASP A 67 -6.63 16.07 7.17
CA ASP A 67 -7.42 15.33 8.16
C ASP A 67 -7.97 14.06 7.49
N PRO A 68 -7.46 12.87 7.83
CA PRO A 68 -7.88 11.62 7.19
C PRO A 68 -9.34 11.25 7.53
N ALA A 69 -9.94 11.80 8.59
CA ALA A 69 -11.33 11.53 8.98
C ALA A 69 -12.33 12.50 8.31
N ALA A 70 -11.85 13.59 7.72
CA ALA A 70 -12.68 14.59 7.03
C ALA A 70 -12.88 14.29 5.52
N ASN A 71 -12.14 13.33 4.95
CA ASN A 71 -12.33 12.91 3.56
C ASN A 71 -13.43 11.86 3.46
N ASP A 72 -14.15 11.82 2.33
CA ASP A 72 -15.09 10.73 2.01
C ASP A 72 -14.39 9.36 1.98
N LEU A 73 -13.12 9.34 1.54
CA LEU A 73 -12.26 8.17 1.54
C LEU A 73 -10.79 8.56 1.78
N THR A 74 -10.13 7.88 2.71
CA THR A 74 -8.68 7.92 2.88
C THR A 74 -8.08 6.58 2.44
N VAL A 75 -7.23 6.62 1.40
CA VAL A 75 -6.57 5.43 0.86
C VAL A 75 -5.14 5.37 1.34
N VAL A 76 -4.78 4.26 2.00
CA VAL A 76 -3.43 3.98 2.49
C VAL A 76 -2.91 2.67 1.90
N LYS A 77 -1.59 2.55 1.79
CA LYS A 77 -0.94 1.28 1.44
C LYS A 77 -0.44 0.58 2.70
N VAL A 78 -1.33 -0.20 3.31
CA VAL A 78 -1.05 -1.04 4.48
C VAL A 78 -1.58 -2.46 4.23
N GLY A 79 -0.88 -3.47 4.74
CA GLY A 79 -1.28 -4.89 4.60
C GLY A 79 -2.22 -5.39 5.70
N TYR A 80 -2.48 -4.56 6.71
CA TYR A 80 -3.34 -4.83 7.85
C TYR A 80 -3.93 -3.52 8.36
N LEU A 81 -4.96 -3.60 9.20
CA LEU A 81 -5.56 -2.44 9.84
C LEU A 81 -4.64 -1.97 10.97
N VAL A 82 -4.05 -0.79 10.79
CA VAL A 82 -3.27 -0.15 11.84
C VAL A 82 -4.24 0.40 12.89
N PRO A 83 -4.03 0.13 14.20
CA PRO A 83 -5.01 0.48 15.24
C PRO A 83 -5.48 1.93 15.21
N GLU A 84 -4.57 2.89 15.09
CA GLU A 84 -4.92 4.32 15.10
C GLU A 84 -5.80 4.74 13.91
N LEU A 85 -5.54 4.18 12.72
CA LEU A 85 -6.36 4.44 11.54
C LEU A 85 -7.69 3.68 11.57
N PHE A 86 -7.70 2.51 12.19
CA PHE A 86 -8.91 1.73 12.42
C PHE A 86 -9.87 2.47 13.35
N ASP A 87 -9.37 2.98 14.48
CA ASP A 87 -10.17 3.72 15.46
C ASP A 87 -10.72 5.03 14.87
N ALA A 88 -9.98 5.68 13.97
CA ALA A 88 -10.42 6.89 13.29
C ALA A 88 -11.41 6.63 12.13
N ALA A 89 -11.45 5.41 11.58
CA ALA A 89 -12.27 5.09 10.42
C ALA A 89 -13.73 4.85 10.83
N ARG A 90 -14.68 5.47 10.12
CA ARG A 90 -16.13 5.16 10.27
C ARG A 90 -16.51 3.79 9.68
N GLY A 91 -15.66 3.28 8.80
CA GLY A 91 -15.77 1.99 8.13
C GLY A 91 -14.49 1.76 7.32
N TRP A 92 -14.17 0.50 7.01
CA TRP A 92 -12.94 0.15 6.32
C TRP A 92 -13.17 -0.98 5.33
N VAL A 93 -12.34 -0.97 4.27
CA VAL A 93 -12.28 -2.02 3.26
C VAL A 93 -10.81 -2.24 2.92
N ILE A 94 -10.38 -3.50 2.85
CA ILE A 94 -9.07 -3.85 2.29
C ILE A 94 -9.25 -4.11 0.80
N GLY A 95 -8.70 -3.22 -0.03
CA GLY A 95 -8.65 -3.43 -1.47
C GLY A 95 -7.58 -4.47 -1.82
N LEU A 96 -7.97 -5.63 -2.32
CA LEU A 96 -7.07 -6.64 -2.88
C LEU A 96 -6.60 -6.22 -4.28
N THR A 97 -6.00 -5.04 -4.37
CA THR A 97 -5.55 -4.45 -5.63
C THR A 97 -4.31 -5.19 -6.15
N PRO A 98 -4.22 -5.43 -7.46
CA PRO A 98 -3.05 -6.09 -8.04
C PRO A 98 -1.76 -5.29 -7.81
N GLY A 99 -0.63 -5.97 -7.62
CA GLY A 99 0.65 -5.29 -7.40
C GLY A 99 1.76 -6.22 -6.94
N GLY A 100 2.90 -5.67 -6.52
CA GLY A 100 4.04 -6.47 -6.05
C GLY A 100 3.84 -7.18 -4.70
N VAL A 101 2.68 -6.97 -4.06
CA VAL A 101 2.26 -7.60 -2.80
C VAL A 101 0.82 -8.10 -2.91
N ASP A 102 0.46 -8.62 -4.09
CA ASP A 102 -0.87 -9.17 -4.38
C ASP A 102 -1.21 -10.29 -3.38
N GLN A 103 -2.41 -10.25 -2.81
CA GLN A 103 -2.89 -11.30 -1.90
C GLN A 103 -3.46 -12.49 -2.65
N ASP A 104 -3.79 -12.32 -3.93
CA ASP A 104 -3.99 -13.45 -4.82
C ASP A 104 -2.62 -13.91 -5.34
N ILE A 105 -1.95 -14.73 -4.53
CA ILE A 105 -0.57 -15.21 -4.73
C ILE A 105 -0.40 -15.91 -6.08
N VAL A 106 -1.46 -16.55 -6.59
CA VAL A 106 -1.43 -17.25 -7.88
C VAL A 106 -1.13 -16.29 -9.03
N ARG A 107 -1.57 -15.04 -8.93
CA ARG A 107 -1.33 -13.99 -9.95
C ARG A 107 0.10 -13.49 -10.01
N LEU A 108 0.90 -13.70 -8.96
CA LEU A 108 2.30 -13.27 -8.91
C LEU A 108 3.21 -14.12 -9.80
N GLY A 109 2.82 -15.36 -10.11
CA GLY A 109 3.53 -16.23 -11.06
C GLY A 109 4.93 -16.63 -10.60
N HIS A 110 5.10 -16.96 -9.31
CA HIS A 110 6.36 -17.46 -8.75
C HIS A 110 6.87 -18.71 -9.48
N ARG A 111 8.19 -18.81 -9.70
CA ARG A 111 8.81 -19.89 -10.49
C ARG A 111 9.88 -20.69 -9.76
N SER A 112 10.51 -20.11 -8.75
CA SER A 112 11.61 -20.71 -7.99
C SER A 112 11.12 -21.10 -6.61
N LEU A 113 10.31 -22.17 -6.57
CA LEU A 113 9.69 -22.70 -5.36
C LEU A 113 9.89 -24.21 -5.32
N ASP A 114 10.00 -24.76 -4.12
CA ASP A 114 9.94 -26.20 -3.91
C ASP A 114 8.49 -26.65 -4.12
N ARG A 115 8.25 -27.36 -5.22
CA ARG A 115 6.94 -27.87 -5.62
C ARG A 115 6.82 -29.35 -5.27
N PRO A 116 5.61 -29.86 -4.96
CA PRO A 116 4.34 -29.14 -5.03
C PRO A 116 4.08 -28.23 -3.81
N ILE A 117 3.44 -27.08 -4.04
CA ILE A 117 3.07 -26.11 -2.98
C ILE A 117 1.69 -25.50 -3.22
N TYR A 118 0.82 -25.56 -2.21
CA TYR A 118 -0.48 -24.89 -2.23
C TYR A 118 -0.31 -23.37 -2.02
N PRO A 119 -1.01 -22.48 -2.75
CA PRO A 119 -2.10 -22.73 -3.71
C PRO A 119 -1.66 -22.85 -5.17
N LEU A 120 -0.36 -22.94 -5.47
CA LEU A 120 0.16 -23.00 -6.85
C LEU A 120 0.08 -24.40 -7.47
N ASP A 121 -0.08 -25.43 -6.64
CA ASP A 121 -0.33 -26.83 -6.98
C ASP A 121 -1.59 -27.31 -6.22
N PRO A 122 -2.80 -26.98 -6.71
CA PRO A 122 -4.03 -27.29 -5.97
C PRO A 122 -4.29 -28.80 -5.81
N ASP A 123 -3.70 -29.62 -6.68
CA ASP A 123 -3.85 -31.08 -6.68
C ASP A 123 -2.77 -31.80 -5.84
N MET A 124 -1.96 -31.06 -5.06
CA MET A 124 -0.92 -31.67 -4.23
C MET A 124 -1.52 -32.56 -3.14
N LEU A 125 -0.77 -33.61 -2.76
CA LEU A 125 -1.11 -34.40 -1.57
C LEU A 125 -1.11 -33.50 -0.33
N ALA A 126 -2.06 -33.74 0.58
CA ALA A 126 -2.10 -33.03 1.85
C ALA A 126 -0.77 -33.25 2.60
N PRO A 127 -0.08 -32.19 3.04
CA PRO A 127 1.13 -32.34 3.84
C PRO A 127 0.79 -32.96 5.19
N ASP A 128 1.76 -33.60 5.83
CA ASP A 128 1.62 -33.98 7.22
C ASP A 128 1.61 -32.71 8.09
N LEU A 129 0.48 -32.46 8.74
CA LEU A 129 0.26 -31.32 9.63
C LEU A 129 0.28 -31.75 11.11
N GLN A 130 0.72 -32.97 11.42
CA GLN A 130 0.91 -33.40 12.80
C GLN A 130 1.93 -32.50 13.49
N PRO A 131 1.61 -31.94 14.66
CA PRO A 131 2.55 -31.11 15.40
C PRO A 131 3.70 -31.97 15.94
N GLU A 132 4.93 -31.53 15.72
CA GLU A 132 6.12 -32.14 16.31
C GLU A 132 6.68 -31.27 17.44
N LEU A 133 7.03 -31.88 18.57
CA LEU A 133 7.77 -31.20 19.64
C LEU A 133 9.26 -31.29 19.34
N ILE A 134 9.86 -30.16 18.98
CA ILE A 134 11.31 -30.08 18.73
C ILE A 134 12.02 -29.85 20.08
N GLY A 135 12.84 -30.81 20.51
CA GLY A 135 13.74 -30.65 21.66
C GLY A 135 13.25 -31.23 23.00
N ALA A 136 12.44 -32.30 22.97
CA ALA A 136 12.24 -33.16 24.14
C ALA A 136 13.43 -34.10 24.36
#